data_AF-A0A7S4AQP3-F1
#
_entry.id   AF-A0A7S4AQP3-F1
#
_cell.length_a   1.000
_cell.length_b   1.000
_cell.length_c   1.000
_cell.angle_alpha   90.00
_cell.angle_beta   90.00
_cell.angle_gamma   90.00
#
_symmetry.space_group_name_H-M   'P 1'
#
loop_
_entity.id
_entity.type
_entity.pdbx_description
1 polymer ?
#
loop_
_entity_poly.entity_id
_entity_poly.type
_entity_poly.pdbx_seq_one_letter_code
_entity_poly.pdbx_strand_id
1 'polypeptide(L)'
;MTAKATPLRATMTLLLSLLLFARAASATTGSATARLFVPAETTNKECLDDPTFRLRNKKRKKNGVVVRKTCAWLKKVGAKKRDRICKANKMGKKGKRVIEGCPVTCGSCQDEILDDDDKTDDDGCPLDAPGHGSACSVKQKGITCNYNFIYEGCVPEDLVCAPIKFCTCETESQTWSVLLEDAPLCKEPPTELAGHHCDPQDFCPPTPPESGSGCASSTDANLNFIRERGCHYNYVFWGCSFDSGVMCTAIDHSHCTEEGEWQTSSVVPLPCPDANPPDRGVPMGEACAPCPSVEPAAPFCPPKEPQDGDDCSLYSINEVCKYNLTYQGCSTAELKCLPKTSYTCVANGSTGNWKLTDIDSVDCPP
;
A
#
# COMPACT_ATOMS: atom_id res chain seq x y z
N MET A 1 62.75 -25.94 -37.07
CA MET A 1 62.50 -26.42 -35.69
C MET A 1 61.03 -26.79 -35.60
N THR A 2 60.73 -28.07 -35.77
CA THR A 2 59.39 -28.64 -35.92
C THR A 2 58.95 -29.26 -34.60
N ALA A 3 57.97 -28.66 -33.94
CA ALA A 3 57.38 -29.20 -32.71
C ALA A 3 56.27 -30.21 -33.06
N LYS A 4 56.46 -31.45 -32.61
CA LYS A 4 55.53 -32.57 -32.72
C LYS A 4 54.38 -32.42 -31.72
N ALA A 5 53.16 -32.58 -32.21
CA ALA A 5 51.97 -32.78 -31.40
C ALA A 5 51.87 -34.23 -30.92
N THR A 6 51.41 -34.42 -29.68
CA THR A 6 51.15 -35.73 -29.06
C THR A 6 49.68 -35.76 -28.63
N PRO A 7 48.90 -36.82 -28.95
CA PRO A 7 47.55 -36.97 -28.43
C PRO A 7 47.52 -37.88 -27.19
N LEU A 8 46.93 -37.42 -26.10
CA LEU A 8 46.59 -38.25 -24.94
C LEU A 8 45.11 -38.67 -25.02
N ARG A 9 44.88 -39.97 -25.19
CA ARG A 9 43.63 -40.68 -24.91
C ARG A 9 43.79 -41.39 -23.56
N ALA A 10 42.82 -41.27 -22.67
CA ALA A 10 42.45 -42.27 -21.64
C ALA A 10 41.20 -41.76 -20.90
N THR A 11 40.02 -42.29 -21.20
CA THR A 11 39.29 -43.27 -20.37
C THR A 11 39.05 -42.78 -18.94
N MET A 12 37.83 -42.32 -18.66
CA MET A 12 37.35 -42.18 -17.28
C MET A 12 36.07 -43.00 -17.08
N THR A 13 36.17 -43.81 -16.05
CA THR A 13 35.45 -45.03 -15.73
C THR A 13 34.12 -44.73 -15.07
N LEU A 14 33.10 -45.51 -15.45
CA LEU A 14 31.84 -45.70 -14.73
C LEU A 14 32.12 -46.04 -13.24
N LEU A 15 31.56 -45.27 -12.31
CA LEU A 15 31.42 -45.69 -10.91
C LEU A 15 29.98 -45.42 -10.45
N LEU A 16 29.18 -46.47 -10.58
CA LEU A 16 27.90 -46.68 -9.95
C LEU A 16 28.17 -46.91 -8.45
N SER A 17 27.64 -46.06 -7.56
CA SER A 17 27.69 -46.31 -6.12
C SER A 17 26.35 -45.95 -5.49
N LEU A 18 25.66 -47.01 -5.06
CA LEU A 18 24.50 -47.01 -4.20
C LEU A 18 24.76 -46.19 -2.93
N LEU A 19 23.85 -45.27 -2.61
CA LEU A 19 23.64 -44.82 -1.24
C LEU A 19 22.15 -44.94 -0.90
N LEU A 20 21.85 -46.02 -0.18
CA LEU A 20 20.67 -46.19 0.66
C LEU A 20 20.75 -45.18 1.80
N PHE A 21 19.84 -44.21 1.85
CA PHE A 21 19.59 -43.47 3.09
C PHE A 21 18.23 -43.84 3.67
N ALA A 22 18.30 -44.21 4.94
CA ALA A 22 17.24 -44.72 5.78
C ALA A 22 16.13 -43.69 5.98
N ARG A 23 14.88 -44.15 5.83
CA ARG A 23 13.70 -43.45 6.34
C ARG A 23 13.69 -43.53 7.87
N ALA A 24 14.01 -42.42 8.54
CA ALA A 24 13.62 -42.20 9.92
C ALA A 24 12.20 -41.62 9.94
N ALA A 25 11.25 -42.42 10.40
CA ALA A 25 9.89 -41.98 10.67
C ALA A 25 9.86 -41.24 12.02
N SER A 26 9.77 -39.92 11.98
CA SER A 26 9.46 -39.12 13.16
C SER A 26 7.95 -38.95 13.26
N ALA A 27 7.35 -39.65 14.22
CA ALA A 27 5.96 -39.47 14.62
C ALA A 27 5.83 -38.17 15.42
N THR A 28 5.31 -37.11 14.79
CA THR A 28 4.86 -35.91 15.48
C THR A 28 3.37 -36.04 15.79
N THR A 29 3.07 -36.17 17.08
CA THR A 29 1.71 -36.05 17.63
C THR A 29 1.25 -34.60 17.50
N GLY A 30 0.47 -34.31 16.45
CA GLY A 30 -0.21 -33.04 16.26
C GLY A 30 -1.43 -32.93 17.16
N SER A 31 -1.35 -32.05 18.16
CA SER A 31 -2.47 -31.62 18.99
C SER A 31 -3.48 -30.83 18.16
N ALA A 32 -4.65 -31.40 17.92
CA ALA A 32 -5.75 -30.76 17.20
C ALA A 32 -6.40 -29.68 18.09
N THR A 33 -5.90 -28.45 18.03
CA THR A 33 -6.67 -27.28 18.46
C THR A 33 -7.64 -26.92 17.34
N ALA A 34 -8.88 -27.39 17.47
CA ALA A 34 -10.00 -26.94 16.64
C ALA A 34 -10.22 -25.44 16.88
N ARG A 35 -9.68 -24.59 16.00
CA ARG A 35 -10.13 -23.20 15.88
C ARG A 35 -11.46 -23.23 15.17
N LEU A 36 -12.53 -22.94 15.90
CA LEU A 36 -13.83 -22.61 15.34
C LEU A 36 -13.64 -21.35 14.48
N PHE A 37 -13.54 -21.55 13.17
CA PHE A 37 -13.68 -20.51 12.17
C PHE A 37 -15.12 -20.00 12.28
N VAL A 38 -15.29 -18.82 12.87
CA VAL A 38 -16.52 -18.04 12.74
C VAL A 38 -16.39 -17.32 11.40
N PRO A 39 -17.15 -17.68 10.36
CA PRO A 39 -17.15 -16.92 9.13
C PRO A 39 -17.60 -15.50 9.47
N ALA A 40 -16.80 -14.51 9.06
CA ALA A 40 -17.20 -13.12 9.11
C ALA A 40 -18.47 -12.97 8.26
N GLU A 41 -19.62 -12.75 8.91
CA GLU A 41 -20.83 -12.34 8.23
C GLU A 41 -20.58 -10.97 7.62
N THR A 42 -20.23 -10.94 6.34
CA THR A 42 -20.46 -9.76 5.50
C THR A 42 -21.96 -9.52 5.51
N THR A 43 -22.45 -8.65 6.39
CA THR A 43 -23.84 -8.20 6.36
C THR A 43 -24.02 -7.34 5.12
N ASN A 44 -24.23 -8.01 3.99
CA ASN A 44 -24.69 -7.42 2.75
C ASN A 44 -26.03 -6.76 3.11
N LYS A 45 -26.03 -5.44 3.29
CA LYS A 45 -27.24 -4.69 3.64
C LYS A 45 -28.16 -4.80 2.44
N GLU A 46 -29.09 -5.76 2.49
CA GLU A 46 -30.09 -5.98 1.45
C GLU A 46 -30.72 -4.65 1.04
N CYS A 47 -30.58 -4.31 -0.23
CA CYS A 47 -31.12 -3.07 -0.77
C CYS A 47 -32.66 -3.18 -0.79
N LEU A 48 -33.31 -2.64 0.23
CA LEU A 48 -34.76 -2.72 0.43
C LEU A 48 -35.39 -1.32 0.47
N ASP A 49 -36.60 -1.21 -0.11
CA ASP A 49 -37.41 0.02 -0.01
C ASP A 49 -37.82 0.28 1.46
N ASP A 50 -37.63 1.50 1.97
CA ASP A 50 -38.06 1.88 3.32
C ASP A 50 -39.60 1.89 3.40
N PRO A 51 -40.24 0.96 4.14
CA PRO A 51 -41.69 0.86 4.21
C PRO A 51 -42.33 2.09 4.86
N THR A 52 -41.55 2.88 5.62
CA THR A 52 -41.99 4.09 6.30
C THR A 52 -41.82 5.35 5.46
N PHE A 53 -41.13 5.28 4.31
CA PHE A 53 -40.88 6.43 3.46
C PHE A 53 -42.18 7.00 2.85
N ARG A 54 -42.29 8.32 2.85
CA ARG A 54 -43.48 9.05 2.38
C ARG A 54 -43.11 10.20 1.48
N LEU A 55 -43.61 10.16 0.25
CA LEU A 55 -43.41 11.24 -0.73
C LEU A 55 -44.18 12.50 -0.31
N ARG A 56 -43.49 13.64 -0.33
CA ARG A 56 -44.06 14.95 0.00
C ARG A 56 -44.93 15.43 -1.15
N ASN A 57 -46.22 15.12 -1.13
CA ASN A 57 -47.17 15.76 -2.03
C ASN A 57 -48.56 15.89 -1.40
N LYS A 58 -48.90 17.13 -1.04
CA LYS A 58 -50.21 17.56 -0.57
C LYS A 58 -51.10 17.86 -1.79
N LYS A 59 -51.75 16.85 -2.36
CA LYS A 59 -53.00 17.12 -3.09
C LYS A 59 -54.12 16.40 -2.35
N ARG A 60 -54.92 17.18 -1.60
CA ARG A 60 -56.23 16.71 -1.12
C ARG A 60 -57.05 16.34 -2.35
N LYS A 61 -57.57 15.11 -2.39
CA LYS A 61 -58.62 14.78 -3.36
C LYS A 61 -59.86 15.62 -3.04
N LYS A 62 -60.72 15.89 -4.03
CA LYS A 62 -61.99 16.65 -3.86
C LYS A 62 -62.87 16.08 -2.73
N ASN A 63 -62.71 14.81 -2.38
CA ASN A 63 -63.51 14.12 -1.36
C ASN A 63 -62.83 14.07 0.03
N GLY A 64 -61.82 14.91 0.30
CA GLY A 64 -61.14 14.98 1.61
C GLY A 64 -60.19 13.81 1.94
N VAL A 65 -60.23 12.70 1.20
CA VAL A 65 -59.38 11.52 1.44
C VAL A 65 -57.91 11.83 1.10
N VAL A 66 -57.05 11.73 2.11
CA VAL A 66 -55.61 11.88 1.99
C VAL A 66 -55.01 10.55 1.53
N VAL A 67 -54.55 10.48 0.28
CA VAL A 67 -53.83 9.30 -0.22
C VAL A 67 -52.36 9.37 0.20
N ARG A 68 -51.91 8.39 0.98
CA ARG A 68 -50.50 8.23 1.35
C ARG A 68 -49.73 7.64 0.17
N LYS A 69 -48.66 8.33 -0.27
CA LYS A 69 -47.78 7.88 -1.36
C LYS A 69 -46.53 7.22 -0.74
N THR A 70 -46.51 5.89 -0.75
CA THR A 70 -45.39 5.03 -0.31
C THR A 70 -44.63 4.48 -1.52
N CYS A 71 -43.54 3.73 -1.31
CA CYS A 71 -42.83 3.03 -2.38
C CYS A 71 -43.76 2.04 -3.13
N ALA A 72 -44.67 1.36 -2.41
CA ALA A 72 -45.70 0.51 -3.02
C ALA A 72 -46.68 1.28 -3.94
N TRP A 73 -47.00 2.54 -3.61
CA TRP A 73 -47.77 3.40 -4.52
C TRP A 73 -46.95 3.72 -5.77
N LEU A 74 -45.67 4.06 -5.60
CA LEU A 74 -44.77 4.41 -6.69
C LEU A 74 -44.54 3.24 -7.66
N LYS A 75 -44.48 2.00 -7.17
CA LYS A 75 -44.42 0.77 -7.98
C LYS A 75 -45.62 0.60 -8.92
N LYS A 76 -46.81 1.04 -8.49
CA LYS A 76 -48.06 1.02 -9.29
C LYS A 76 -48.17 2.19 -10.28
N VAL A 77 -47.28 3.18 -10.21
CA VAL A 77 -47.24 4.29 -11.16
C VAL A 77 -46.57 3.83 -12.45
N GLY A 78 -47.11 4.24 -13.61
CA GLY A 78 -46.53 3.92 -14.91
C GLY A 78 -45.07 4.38 -15.05
N ALA A 79 -44.26 3.59 -15.75
CA ALA A 79 -42.79 3.71 -15.78
C ALA A 79 -42.29 5.14 -16.06
N LYS A 80 -42.80 5.82 -17.10
CA LYS A 80 -42.42 7.21 -17.44
C LYS A 80 -42.61 8.21 -16.29
N LYS A 81 -43.69 8.03 -15.51
CA LYS A 81 -44.00 8.92 -14.37
C LYS A 81 -43.25 8.51 -13.12
N ARG A 82 -43.01 7.21 -12.91
CA ARG A 82 -42.15 6.70 -11.85
C ARG A 82 -40.72 7.22 -12.01
N ASP A 83 -40.15 7.08 -13.20
CA ASP A 83 -38.81 7.59 -13.55
C ASP A 83 -38.67 9.10 -13.30
N ARG A 84 -39.64 9.90 -13.76
CA ARG A 84 -39.66 11.34 -13.47
C ARG A 84 -39.72 11.66 -11.97
N ILE A 85 -40.40 10.85 -11.17
CA ILE A 85 -40.50 11.05 -9.71
C ILE A 85 -39.18 10.64 -9.03
N CYS A 86 -38.54 9.57 -9.49
CA CYS A 86 -37.27 9.07 -8.97
C CYS A 86 -36.09 9.99 -9.32
N LYS A 87 -36.06 10.53 -10.55
CA LYS A 87 -35.04 11.48 -11.02
C LYS A 87 -35.21 12.91 -10.50
N ALA A 88 -36.43 13.29 -10.15
CA ALA A 88 -36.64 14.60 -9.56
C ALA A 88 -36.07 14.63 -8.15
N ASN A 89 -35.19 15.59 -7.85
CA ASN A 89 -34.62 15.88 -6.53
C ASN A 89 -35.66 16.39 -5.52
N LYS A 90 -36.81 15.71 -5.40
CA LYS A 90 -37.88 16.04 -4.47
C LYS A 90 -37.58 15.36 -3.15
N MET A 91 -37.14 16.16 -2.19
CA MET A 91 -36.98 15.71 -0.81
C MET A 91 -38.32 15.21 -0.23
N GLY A 92 -38.28 14.05 0.39
CA GLY A 92 -39.36 13.48 1.19
C GLY A 92 -39.64 14.29 2.45
N LYS A 93 -40.59 13.83 3.27
CA LYS A 93 -40.95 14.55 4.52
C LYS A 93 -39.78 14.62 5.52
N LYS A 94 -38.84 13.67 5.45
CA LYS A 94 -37.63 13.58 6.30
C LYS A 94 -36.35 14.05 5.58
N GLY A 95 -36.45 14.86 4.53
CA GLY A 95 -35.27 15.34 3.78
C GLY A 95 -34.68 14.34 2.78
N LYS A 96 -34.83 13.03 3.00
CA LYS A 96 -34.34 11.99 2.08
C LYS A 96 -34.91 12.09 0.67
N ARG A 97 -34.08 11.88 -0.36
CA ARG A 97 -34.53 11.81 -1.76
C ARG A 97 -35.41 10.57 -1.98
N VAL A 98 -36.25 10.59 -3.01
CA VAL A 98 -37.12 9.43 -3.33
C VAL A 98 -36.30 8.18 -3.63
N ILE A 99 -35.14 8.35 -4.27
CA ILE A 99 -34.20 7.27 -4.58
C ILE A 99 -33.61 6.62 -3.32
N GLU A 100 -33.31 7.40 -2.28
CA GLU A 100 -32.79 6.88 -0.99
C GLU A 100 -33.87 6.18 -0.15
N GLY A 101 -35.13 6.59 -0.30
CA GLY A 101 -36.26 5.99 0.42
C GLY A 101 -36.86 4.78 -0.29
N CYS A 102 -36.78 4.73 -1.62
CA CYS A 102 -37.34 3.66 -2.45
C CYS A 102 -36.32 3.19 -3.52
N PRO A 103 -35.12 2.72 -3.13
CA PRO A 103 -34.06 2.42 -4.08
C PRO A 103 -34.41 1.26 -5.03
N VAL A 104 -35.18 0.26 -4.59
CA VAL A 104 -35.62 -0.87 -5.43
C VAL A 104 -36.64 -0.37 -6.45
N THR A 105 -37.65 0.36 -5.98
CA THR A 105 -38.72 0.87 -6.86
C THR A 105 -38.20 1.89 -7.87
N CYS A 106 -37.15 2.65 -7.51
CA CYS A 106 -36.50 3.61 -8.40
C CYS A 106 -35.40 3.01 -9.29
N GLY A 107 -35.05 1.73 -9.10
CA GLY A 107 -34.01 1.06 -9.87
C GLY A 107 -32.60 1.56 -9.55
N SER A 108 -32.38 2.13 -8.36
CA SER A 108 -31.04 2.45 -7.85
C SER A 108 -30.46 1.35 -6.98
N CYS A 109 -31.25 0.31 -6.67
CA CYS A 109 -30.72 -0.98 -6.24
C CYS A 109 -30.22 -1.82 -7.43
N GLN A 110 -29.91 -1.21 -8.58
CA GLN A 110 -29.06 -1.92 -9.51
C GLN A 110 -27.70 -1.98 -8.85
N ASP A 111 -27.31 -3.20 -8.51
CA ASP A 111 -26.02 -3.60 -8.00
C ASP A 111 -24.96 -2.54 -8.29
N GLU A 112 -24.63 -1.74 -7.28
CA GLU A 112 -23.25 -1.26 -7.14
C GLU A 112 -22.36 -2.46 -6.71
N ILE A 113 -22.61 -3.65 -7.26
CA ILE A 113 -21.57 -4.44 -7.90
C ILE A 113 -21.34 -3.81 -9.29
N LEU A 114 -21.08 -2.50 -9.31
CA LEU A 114 -20.28 -1.91 -10.37
C LEU A 114 -18.88 -2.37 -10.02
N ASP A 115 -18.51 -3.57 -10.47
CA ASP A 115 -17.12 -3.98 -10.71
C ASP A 115 -16.08 -3.38 -9.71
N ASP A 116 -16.39 -3.41 -8.41
CA ASP A 116 -15.50 -2.98 -7.32
C ASP A 116 -14.43 -4.06 -7.04
N ASP A 117 -14.38 -5.08 -7.90
CA ASP A 117 -13.33 -6.09 -8.03
C ASP A 117 -12.28 -5.74 -9.10
N ASP A 118 -12.26 -4.50 -9.59
CA ASP A 118 -11.17 -4.00 -10.45
C ASP A 118 -10.50 -2.78 -9.79
N LYS A 119 -10.05 -2.96 -8.53
CA LYS A 119 -8.81 -2.30 -8.12
C LYS A 119 -7.66 -2.96 -8.89
N THR A 120 -7.65 -2.75 -10.20
CA THR A 120 -6.41 -2.83 -10.94
C THR A 120 -5.77 -1.47 -10.79
N ASP A 121 -4.48 -1.47 -10.49
CA ASP A 121 -3.66 -0.28 -10.70
C ASP A 121 -3.75 0.09 -12.20
N ASP A 122 -3.35 1.31 -12.57
CA ASP A 122 -3.48 1.86 -13.94
C ASP A 122 -2.89 0.92 -15.04
N ASP A 123 -2.06 -0.05 -14.64
CA ASP A 123 -1.41 -1.07 -15.46
C ASP A 123 -2.26 -2.34 -15.72
N GLY A 124 -3.48 -2.46 -15.15
CA GLY A 124 -4.39 -3.60 -15.39
C GLY A 124 -4.07 -4.86 -14.59
N CYS A 125 -3.13 -4.82 -13.64
CA CYS A 125 -2.79 -5.94 -12.76
C CYS A 125 -3.64 -5.94 -11.47
N PRO A 126 -4.20 -7.10 -11.05
CA PRO A 126 -4.90 -7.19 -9.77
C PRO A 126 -3.98 -6.82 -8.60
N LEU A 127 -4.49 -6.14 -7.56
CA LEU A 127 -3.71 -5.84 -6.35
C LEU A 127 -3.12 -7.09 -5.69
N ASP A 128 -3.94 -8.13 -5.55
CA ASP A 128 -3.52 -9.41 -4.98
C ASP A 128 -3.10 -10.39 -6.06
N ALA A 129 -2.01 -11.10 -5.83
CA ALA A 129 -1.48 -12.06 -6.78
C ALA A 129 -2.50 -13.19 -7.06
N PRO A 130 -3.00 -13.35 -8.30
CA PRO A 130 -4.03 -14.33 -8.60
C PRO A 130 -3.55 -15.78 -8.39
N GLY A 131 -4.53 -16.68 -8.30
CA GLY A 131 -4.30 -18.12 -8.23
C GLY A 131 -4.08 -18.72 -9.61
N HIS A 132 -3.30 -19.79 -9.70
CA HIS A 132 -3.14 -20.52 -10.96
C HIS A 132 -4.49 -21.06 -11.47
N GLY A 133 -4.82 -20.77 -12.72
CA GLY A 133 -6.08 -21.17 -13.36
C GLY A 133 -7.28 -20.29 -13.01
N SER A 134 -7.13 -19.23 -12.20
CA SER A 134 -8.22 -18.28 -11.97
C SER A 134 -8.50 -17.46 -13.23
N ALA A 135 -9.76 -17.07 -13.45
CA ALA A 135 -10.12 -16.28 -14.62
C ALA A 135 -9.46 -14.90 -14.59
N CYS A 136 -9.12 -14.37 -15.77
CA CYS A 136 -8.67 -12.99 -15.96
C CYS A 136 -9.61 -12.24 -16.92
N SER A 137 -9.64 -10.91 -16.82
CA SER A 137 -10.50 -10.08 -17.65
C SER A 137 -10.00 -10.01 -19.10
N VAL A 138 -10.88 -9.64 -20.03
CA VAL A 138 -10.51 -9.46 -21.46
C VAL A 138 -9.46 -8.35 -21.62
N LYS A 139 -9.43 -7.36 -20.72
CA LYS A 139 -8.42 -6.29 -20.71
C LYS A 139 -7.06 -6.78 -20.25
N GLN A 140 -7.02 -7.81 -19.41
CA GLN A 140 -5.80 -8.41 -18.88
C GLN A 140 -5.13 -9.38 -19.85
N LYS A 141 -5.72 -9.61 -21.02
CA LYS A 141 -5.26 -10.61 -21.98
C LYS A 141 -3.82 -10.35 -22.43
N GLY A 142 -2.92 -11.28 -22.10
CA GLY A 142 -1.49 -11.18 -22.42
C GLY A 142 -0.67 -10.30 -21.47
N ILE A 143 -1.28 -9.73 -20.43
CA ILE A 143 -0.58 -8.98 -19.39
C ILE A 143 0.15 -9.95 -18.47
N THR A 144 1.36 -9.57 -18.08
CA THR A 144 2.15 -10.23 -17.03
C THR A 144 2.30 -9.29 -15.85
N CYS A 145 2.01 -9.80 -14.66
CA CYS A 145 2.01 -9.06 -13.41
C CYS A 145 3.01 -9.70 -12.45
N ASN A 146 3.78 -8.84 -11.77
CA ASN A 146 4.89 -9.22 -10.91
C ASN A 146 4.47 -9.03 -9.44
N TYR A 147 4.74 -10.01 -8.59
CA TYR A 147 4.29 -10.01 -7.20
C TYR A 147 5.35 -10.54 -6.24
N ASN A 148 5.12 -10.29 -4.95
CA ASN A 148 5.92 -10.81 -3.83
C ASN A 148 7.40 -10.45 -3.95
N PHE A 149 7.71 -9.18 -4.21
CA PHE A 149 9.08 -8.75 -4.40
C PHE A 149 9.91 -8.98 -3.14
N ILE A 150 11.13 -9.45 -3.33
CA ILE A 150 12.14 -9.63 -2.29
C ILE A 150 13.47 -9.03 -2.74
N TYR A 151 14.33 -8.72 -1.78
CA TYR A 151 15.72 -8.40 -2.10
C TYR A 151 16.46 -9.67 -2.55
N GLU A 152 16.90 -9.69 -3.79
CA GLU A 152 17.77 -10.70 -4.38
C GLU A 152 19.17 -10.14 -4.57
N GLY A 153 20.20 -10.92 -4.25
CA GLY A 153 21.60 -10.47 -4.36
C GLY A 153 22.44 -11.08 -3.23
N CYS A 154 23.71 -11.36 -3.53
CA CYS A 154 24.58 -12.02 -2.55
C CYS A 154 25.33 -11.04 -1.68
N VAL A 155 25.72 -9.90 -2.25
CA VAL A 155 26.39 -8.81 -1.56
C VAL A 155 25.51 -7.57 -1.58
N PRO A 156 25.65 -6.63 -0.62
CA PRO A 156 24.82 -5.43 -0.53
C PRO A 156 24.74 -4.62 -1.84
N GLU A 157 25.82 -4.62 -2.61
CA GLU A 157 25.94 -3.89 -3.87
C GLU A 157 25.14 -4.54 -5.01
N ASP A 158 24.87 -5.84 -4.91
CA ASP A 158 24.11 -6.63 -5.89
C ASP A 158 22.63 -6.79 -5.48
N LEU A 159 22.22 -6.24 -4.33
CA LEU A 159 20.84 -6.34 -3.88
C LEU A 159 19.93 -5.59 -4.84
N VAL A 160 18.95 -6.28 -5.42
CA VAL A 160 17.89 -5.75 -6.27
C VAL A 160 16.54 -6.22 -5.73
N CYS A 161 15.53 -5.36 -5.77
CA CYS A 161 14.17 -5.75 -5.42
C CYS A 161 13.51 -6.43 -6.63
N ALA A 162 13.44 -7.76 -6.62
CA ALA A 162 12.97 -8.56 -7.74
C ALA A 162 11.72 -9.38 -7.36
N PRO A 163 10.78 -9.61 -8.30
CA PRO A 163 9.60 -10.42 -8.05
C PRO A 163 9.93 -11.91 -8.05
N ILE A 164 9.40 -12.67 -7.09
CA ILE A 164 9.51 -14.14 -7.08
C ILE A 164 8.26 -14.83 -7.63
N LYS A 165 7.21 -14.05 -7.94
CA LYS A 165 5.95 -14.58 -8.48
C LYS A 165 5.53 -13.78 -9.71
N PHE A 166 5.42 -14.49 -10.83
CA PHE A 166 4.99 -13.95 -12.12
C PHE A 166 3.64 -14.55 -12.48
N CYS A 167 2.65 -13.69 -12.72
CA CYS A 167 1.30 -14.10 -13.12
C CYS A 167 1.02 -13.59 -14.54
N THR A 168 0.77 -14.48 -15.50
CA THR A 168 0.46 -14.09 -16.89
C THR A 168 -0.93 -14.55 -17.28
N CYS A 169 -1.79 -13.63 -17.73
CA CYS A 169 -3.13 -13.95 -18.20
C CYS A 169 -3.07 -14.50 -19.63
N GLU A 170 -3.36 -15.80 -19.77
CA GLU A 170 -3.25 -16.52 -21.03
C GLU A 170 -4.30 -16.06 -22.05
N THR A 171 -3.82 -15.81 -23.27
CA THR A 171 -4.61 -15.28 -24.39
C THR A 171 -5.79 -16.16 -24.78
N GLU A 172 -5.61 -17.48 -24.75
CA GLU A 172 -6.58 -18.45 -25.27
C GLU A 172 -7.56 -18.92 -24.19
N SER A 173 -7.05 -19.23 -23.00
CA SER A 173 -7.84 -19.77 -21.88
C SER A 173 -8.54 -18.70 -21.05
N GLN A 174 -8.08 -17.43 -21.12
CA GLN A 174 -8.50 -16.35 -20.23
C GLN A 174 -8.35 -16.73 -18.75
N THR A 175 -7.26 -17.42 -18.42
CA THR A 175 -6.89 -17.77 -17.06
C THR A 175 -5.47 -17.35 -16.73
N TRP A 176 -5.19 -17.09 -15.46
CA TRP A 176 -3.86 -16.75 -14.98
C TRP A 176 -2.98 -18.00 -14.91
N SER A 177 -1.86 -17.98 -15.64
CA SER A 177 -0.72 -18.85 -15.40
C SER A 177 0.17 -18.22 -14.32
N VAL A 178 0.75 -19.03 -13.44
CA VAL A 178 1.56 -18.55 -12.31
C VAL A 178 2.88 -19.29 -12.34
N LEU A 179 3.97 -18.54 -12.38
CA LEU A 179 5.35 -19.02 -12.28
C LEU A 179 5.94 -18.49 -10.98
N LEU A 180 6.53 -19.39 -10.19
CA LEU A 180 7.32 -19.03 -9.02
C LEU A 180 8.79 -19.22 -9.39
N GLU A 181 9.60 -18.21 -9.15
CA GLU A 181 11.05 -18.28 -9.30
C GLU A 181 11.69 -18.48 -7.93
N ASP A 182 12.64 -19.40 -7.84
CA ASP A 182 13.40 -19.62 -6.62
C ASP A 182 14.52 -18.59 -6.54
N ALA A 183 14.69 -17.97 -5.37
CA ALA A 183 15.76 -17.02 -5.14
C ALA A 183 17.13 -17.64 -5.47
N PRO A 184 18.03 -16.90 -6.15
CA PRO A 184 19.34 -17.43 -6.52
C PRO A 184 20.14 -17.86 -5.28
N LEU A 185 20.71 -19.06 -5.34
CA LEU A 185 21.53 -19.59 -4.25
C LEU A 185 22.90 -18.90 -4.23
N CYS A 186 23.14 -18.10 -3.18
CA CYS A 186 24.45 -17.53 -2.90
C CYS A 186 25.43 -18.60 -2.40
N LYS A 187 26.69 -18.50 -2.82
CA LYS A 187 27.77 -19.37 -2.32
C LYS A 187 28.10 -19.11 -0.85
N GLU A 188 27.87 -17.87 -0.42
CA GLU A 188 28.08 -17.39 0.94
C GLU A 188 26.71 -17.09 1.58
N PRO A 189 26.61 -17.12 2.92
CA PRO A 189 25.37 -16.79 3.59
C PRO A 189 24.90 -15.40 3.12
N PRO A 190 23.62 -15.27 2.72
CA PRO A 190 23.12 -14.01 2.21
C PRO A 190 23.33 -12.87 3.21
N THR A 191 23.51 -11.66 2.69
CA THR A 191 23.41 -10.43 3.49
C THR A 191 22.10 -10.43 4.28
N GLU A 192 22.06 -9.84 5.48
CA GLU A 192 20.86 -9.83 6.37
C GLU A 192 19.57 -9.37 5.69
N LEU A 193 19.64 -8.65 4.57
CA LEU A 193 18.50 -8.17 3.79
C LEU A 193 17.98 -9.15 2.74
N ALA A 194 18.78 -10.10 2.26
CA ALA A 194 18.37 -10.96 1.16
C ALA A 194 17.22 -11.89 1.58
N GLY A 195 16.19 -11.99 0.74
CA GLY A 195 14.97 -12.73 1.04
C GLY A 195 13.94 -11.97 1.89
N HIS A 196 14.28 -10.77 2.38
CA HIS A 196 13.26 -9.89 2.97
C HIS A 196 12.39 -9.28 1.88
N HIS A 197 11.11 -9.08 2.19
CA HIS A 197 10.17 -8.37 1.32
C HIS A 197 10.65 -6.94 1.06
N CYS A 198 10.49 -6.50 -0.17
CA CYS A 198 10.77 -5.14 -0.60
C CYS A 198 9.58 -4.61 -1.41
N ASP A 199 9.41 -3.29 -1.42
CA ASP A 199 8.48 -2.64 -2.34
C ASP A 199 9.29 -2.21 -3.58
N PRO A 200 8.94 -2.70 -4.79
CA PRO A 200 9.65 -2.31 -6.01
C PRO A 200 9.50 -0.84 -6.36
N GLN A 201 8.45 -0.17 -5.85
CA GLN A 201 8.30 1.27 -6.00
C GLN A 201 9.28 2.00 -5.09
N ASP A 202 9.56 1.50 -3.89
CA ASP A 202 10.50 2.16 -2.96
C ASP A 202 11.97 1.76 -3.19
N PHE A 203 12.33 1.15 -4.32
CA PHE A 203 13.67 0.61 -4.48
C PHE A 203 14.73 1.69 -4.71
N CYS A 204 15.49 1.95 -3.66
CA CYS A 204 16.77 2.62 -3.68
C CYS A 204 17.86 1.63 -3.25
N PRO A 205 18.98 1.51 -4.00
CA PRO A 205 20.11 0.69 -3.54
C PRO A 205 20.54 1.11 -2.14
N PRO A 206 21.03 0.19 -1.28
CA PRO A 206 21.35 0.51 0.12
C PRO A 206 22.48 1.53 0.25
N THR A 207 23.31 1.66 -0.79
CA THR A 207 24.39 2.65 -0.89
C THR A 207 24.15 3.56 -2.10
N PRO A 208 24.51 4.85 -2.00
CA PRO A 208 24.39 5.77 -3.12
C PRO A 208 25.17 5.21 -4.33
N PRO A 209 24.53 5.08 -5.50
CA PRO A 209 25.20 4.60 -6.69
C PRO A 209 26.20 5.64 -7.22
N GLU A 210 27.27 5.16 -7.85
CA GLU A 210 28.23 6.03 -8.53
C GLU A 210 27.58 6.71 -9.74
N SER A 211 27.82 8.00 -9.94
CA SER A 211 27.27 8.71 -11.11
C SER A 211 27.86 8.11 -12.40
N GLY A 212 27.00 7.82 -13.37
CA GLY A 212 27.36 7.13 -14.62
C GLY A 212 27.36 5.61 -14.53
N SER A 213 27.12 5.02 -13.35
CA SER A 213 26.85 3.59 -13.24
C SER A 213 25.48 3.26 -13.83
N GLY A 214 25.31 2.05 -14.38
CA GLY A 214 24.03 1.63 -14.94
C GLY A 214 22.98 1.45 -13.84
N CYS A 215 21.84 2.11 -13.95
CA CYS A 215 20.63 1.67 -13.26
C CYS A 215 19.96 0.59 -14.09
N ALA A 216 19.44 -0.46 -13.44
CA ALA A 216 18.80 -1.56 -14.14
C ALA A 216 17.72 -1.04 -15.08
N SER A 217 17.96 -1.18 -16.39
CA SER A 217 16.99 -0.96 -17.46
C SER A 217 15.96 -2.10 -17.44
N SER A 218 15.19 -2.23 -16.35
CA SER A 218 14.02 -3.10 -16.44
C SER A 218 13.03 -2.39 -17.36
N THR A 219 12.68 -3.03 -18.47
CA THR A 219 11.72 -2.53 -19.48
C THR A 219 10.29 -2.34 -18.95
N ASP A 220 10.13 -2.26 -17.64
CA ASP A 220 8.87 -2.32 -16.90
C ASP A 220 8.56 -0.96 -16.28
N ALA A 221 7.27 -0.69 -16.12
CA ALA A 221 6.68 0.58 -15.67
C ALA A 221 7.31 1.21 -14.40
N ASN A 222 8.02 0.43 -13.59
CA ASN A 222 8.78 0.90 -12.42
C ASN A 222 9.91 1.89 -12.73
N LEU A 223 10.46 1.93 -13.95
CA LEU A 223 11.48 2.93 -14.31
C LEU A 223 10.95 4.36 -14.29
N ASN A 224 9.68 4.58 -14.66
CA ASN A 224 9.11 5.93 -14.64
C ASN A 224 9.04 6.47 -13.20
N PHE A 225 8.77 5.58 -12.23
CA PHE A 225 8.74 5.95 -10.83
C PHE A 225 10.14 6.35 -10.32
N ILE A 226 11.17 5.55 -10.58
CA ILE A 226 12.55 5.86 -10.15
C ILE A 226 13.09 7.11 -10.86
N ARG A 227 12.72 7.31 -12.13
CA ARG A 227 13.06 8.52 -12.91
C ARG A 227 12.48 9.79 -12.30
N GLU A 228 11.26 9.73 -11.78
CA GLU A 228 10.57 10.90 -11.23
C GLU A 228 10.89 11.17 -9.76
N ARG A 229 11.00 10.14 -8.92
CA ARG A 229 11.25 10.31 -7.47
C ARG A 229 12.73 10.34 -7.10
N GLY A 230 13.57 9.57 -7.78
CA GLY A 230 14.95 9.36 -7.39
C GLY A 230 15.08 8.79 -5.96
N CYS A 231 16.32 8.73 -5.49
CA CYS A 231 16.72 8.08 -4.26
C CYS A 231 17.53 9.03 -3.39
N HIS A 232 17.22 9.03 -2.11
CA HIS A 232 17.76 9.96 -1.14
C HIS A 232 18.80 9.26 -0.26
N TYR A 233 19.99 9.85 -0.14
CA TYR A 233 21.11 9.26 0.58
C TYR A 233 21.82 10.26 1.50
N ASN A 234 22.69 9.71 2.35
CA ASN A 234 23.62 10.46 3.20
C ASN A 234 22.91 11.53 4.03
N TYR A 235 21.86 11.10 4.74
CA TYR A 235 21.05 12.01 5.55
C TYR A 235 21.86 12.63 6.68
N VAL A 236 21.72 13.94 6.85
CA VAL A 236 22.34 14.69 7.95
C VAL A 236 21.33 15.57 8.67
N PHE A 237 21.59 15.83 9.94
CA PHE A 237 20.82 16.79 10.69
C PHE A 237 21.08 18.20 10.17
N TRP A 238 19.99 18.92 9.94
CA TRP A 238 19.96 20.30 9.49
C TRP A 238 18.97 21.10 10.32
N GLY A 239 19.34 22.33 10.68
CA GLY A 239 18.57 23.20 11.57
C GLY A 239 19.50 24.09 12.38
N CYS A 240 18.98 25.22 12.86
CA CYS A 240 19.77 26.19 13.62
C CYS A 240 19.45 26.16 15.12
N SER A 241 18.25 25.73 15.52
CA SER A 241 17.88 25.59 16.92
C SER A 241 16.98 24.38 17.10
N PHE A 242 16.94 23.83 18.32
CA PHE A 242 15.95 22.80 18.67
C PHE A 242 14.52 23.34 18.58
N ASP A 243 14.32 24.62 18.92
CA ASP A 243 13.02 25.31 18.85
C ASP A 243 12.48 25.48 17.44
N SER A 244 13.35 25.78 16.47
CA SER A 244 12.96 25.87 15.05
C SER A 244 12.80 24.50 14.40
N GLY A 245 13.17 23.45 15.12
CA GLY A 245 13.18 22.06 14.66
C GLY A 245 14.50 21.70 14.00
N VAL A 246 15.03 20.54 14.38
CA VAL A 246 16.09 19.86 13.64
C VAL A 246 15.43 18.88 12.68
N MET A 247 15.78 18.93 11.40
CA MET A 247 15.31 18.00 10.39
C MET A 247 16.45 17.09 9.93
N CYS A 248 16.13 15.83 9.61
CA CYS A 248 17.07 14.90 9.00
C CYS A 248 16.83 14.92 7.49
N THR A 249 17.73 15.57 6.74
CA THR A 249 17.57 15.76 5.29
C THR A 249 18.62 14.98 4.52
N ALA A 250 18.25 14.42 3.37
CA ALA A 250 19.21 13.87 2.44
C ALA A 250 20.05 14.98 1.83
N ILE A 251 21.36 14.76 1.77
CA ILE A 251 22.27 15.66 1.04
C ILE A 251 22.59 15.13 -0.34
N ASP A 252 22.36 13.85 -0.61
CA ASP A 252 22.54 13.27 -1.93
C ASP A 252 21.19 12.78 -2.48
N HIS A 253 20.95 13.09 -3.74
CA HIS A 253 19.80 12.64 -4.50
C HIS A 253 20.28 12.01 -5.80
N SER A 254 20.09 10.70 -5.93
CA SER A 254 20.44 9.95 -7.14
C SER A 254 19.18 9.57 -7.89
N HIS A 255 19.11 9.87 -9.18
CA HIS A 255 18.01 9.44 -10.04
C HIS A 255 18.55 8.73 -11.28
N CYS A 256 17.74 7.85 -11.86
CA CYS A 256 18.11 7.12 -13.07
C CYS A 256 17.74 7.98 -14.30
N THR A 257 18.66 8.20 -15.24
CA THR A 257 18.40 9.00 -16.44
C THR A 257 17.62 8.23 -17.50
N GLU A 258 17.26 8.91 -18.60
CA GLU A 258 16.59 8.27 -19.74
C GLU A 258 17.46 7.20 -20.40
N GLU A 259 18.78 7.37 -20.35
CA GLU A 259 19.81 6.46 -20.87
C GLU A 259 20.07 5.25 -19.98
N GLY A 260 19.45 5.19 -18.79
CA GLY A 260 19.67 4.10 -17.84
C GLY A 260 20.97 4.24 -17.04
N GLU A 261 21.43 5.48 -16.81
CA GLU A 261 22.59 5.76 -15.96
C GLU A 261 22.14 6.50 -14.69
N TRP A 262 22.77 6.21 -13.54
CA TRP A 262 22.54 6.96 -12.32
C TRP A 262 23.18 8.35 -12.42
N GLN A 263 22.43 9.38 -12.08
CA GLN A 263 22.92 10.73 -11.90
C GLN A 263 22.72 11.14 -10.44
N THR A 264 23.81 11.48 -9.76
CA THR A 264 23.78 11.93 -8.37
C THR A 264 23.97 13.43 -8.29
N SER A 265 23.09 14.09 -7.55
CA SER A 265 23.17 15.50 -7.21
C SER A 265 23.32 15.66 -5.70
N SER A 266 24.25 16.51 -5.29
CA SER A 266 24.52 16.77 -3.87
C SER A 266 24.09 18.19 -3.52
N VAL A 267 23.32 18.32 -2.44
CA VAL A 267 22.92 19.60 -1.85
C VAL A 267 23.84 19.87 -0.68
N VAL A 268 24.56 21.00 -0.72
CA VAL A 268 25.32 21.47 0.43
C VAL A 268 24.36 22.25 1.35
N PRO A 269 24.16 21.82 2.61
CA PRO A 269 23.32 22.56 3.54
C PRO A 269 23.83 23.98 3.72
N LEU A 270 22.94 24.97 3.61
CA LEU A 270 23.31 26.35 3.86
C LEU A 270 23.64 26.53 5.36
N PRO A 271 24.71 27.27 5.68
CA PRO A 271 25.01 27.59 7.06
C PRO A 271 23.89 28.46 7.66
N CYS A 272 23.71 28.35 8.98
CA CYS A 272 22.85 29.26 9.70
C CYS A 272 23.32 30.71 9.52
N PRO A 273 22.41 31.68 9.33
CA PRO A 273 22.79 33.08 9.17
C PRO A 273 23.54 33.56 10.41
N ASP A 274 24.56 34.40 10.24
CA ASP A 274 25.41 34.90 11.35
C ASP A 274 24.62 35.54 12.50
N ALA A 275 23.43 36.06 12.22
CA ALA A 275 22.53 36.64 13.22
C ALA A 275 21.96 35.60 14.20
N ASN A 276 21.90 34.32 13.79
CA ASN A 276 21.39 33.19 14.55
C ASN A 276 22.35 32.00 14.41
N PRO A 277 23.51 32.03 15.10
CA PRO A 277 24.41 30.87 15.11
C PRO A 277 23.65 29.64 15.64
N PRO A 278 24.07 28.42 15.25
CA PRO A 278 23.43 27.21 15.75
C PRO A 278 23.46 27.18 17.27
N ASP A 279 22.35 26.78 17.89
CA ASP A 279 22.32 26.55 19.33
C ASP A 279 23.39 25.54 19.72
N ARG A 280 23.96 25.74 20.90
CA ARG A 280 25.02 24.88 21.39
C ARG A 280 24.51 23.44 21.52
N GLY A 281 25.07 22.54 20.73
CA GLY A 281 24.72 21.11 20.77
C GLY A 281 23.73 20.68 19.69
N VAL A 282 23.32 21.54 18.76
CA VAL A 282 22.61 21.09 17.56
C VAL A 282 23.60 20.27 16.71
N PRO A 283 23.28 19.01 16.34
CA PRO A 283 24.19 18.10 15.62
C PRO A 283 24.27 18.42 14.12
N MET A 284 24.42 19.70 13.74
CA MET A 284 24.38 20.12 12.35
C MET A 284 25.49 19.45 11.52
N GLY A 285 25.10 18.76 10.46
CA GLY A 285 26.00 18.01 9.58
C GLY A 285 26.38 16.62 10.08
N GLU A 286 25.94 16.21 11.27
CA GLU A 286 26.10 14.82 11.73
C GLU A 286 25.11 13.91 10.99
N ALA A 287 25.53 12.68 10.71
CA ALA A 287 24.69 11.68 10.06
C ALA A 287 23.45 11.35 10.91
N CYS A 288 22.32 11.17 10.25
CA CYS A 288 21.05 10.81 10.89
C CYS A 288 20.33 9.75 10.06
N ALA A 289 19.41 9.02 10.70
CA ALA A 289 18.46 8.17 9.99
C ALA A 289 17.18 9.00 9.72
N PRO A 290 16.60 9.02 8.52
CA PRO A 290 15.32 9.68 8.32
C PRO A 290 14.27 9.04 9.24
N CYS A 291 13.30 9.84 9.71
CA CYS A 291 12.15 9.26 10.37
C CYS A 291 11.43 8.31 9.39
N PRO A 292 10.85 7.20 9.86
CA PRO A 292 10.20 6.23 8.98
C PRO A 292 9.15 6.93 8.13
N SER A 293 9.30 6.81 6.81
CA SER A 293 8.43 7.46 5.82
C SER A 293 7.06 6.78 5.70
N VAL A 294 6.91 5.58 6.27
CA VAL A 294 5.64 4.87 6.26
C VAL A 294 4.72 5.57 7.26
N GLU A 295 4.03 6.58 6.75
CA GLU A 295 2.89 7.17 7.40
C GLU A 295 1.68 6.31 7.05
N PRO A 296 1.06 5.65 8.03
CA PRO A 296 1.28 5.69 9.47
C PRO A 296 2.24 4.60 9.99
N ALA A 297 2.92 4.88 11.12
CA ALA A 297 3.83 3.94 11.79
C ALA A 297 3.17 2.62 12.27
N ALA A 298 1.85 2.50 12.13
CA ALA A 298 1.08 1.31 12.45
C ALA A 298 0.41 0.77 11.17
N PRO A 299 0.46 -0.55 10.92
CA PRO A 299 -0.07 -1.17 9.70
C PRO A 299 -1.60 -1.03 9.51
N PHE A 300 -2.31 -0.56 10.54
CA PHE A 300 -3.78 -0.44 10.56
C PHE A 300 -4.26 0.99 10.61
N CYS A 301 -3.49 1.94 10.09
CA CYS A 301 -3.88 3.33 10.10
C CYS A 301 -4.08 3.83 8.65
N PRO A 302 -4.97 4.81 8.43
CA PRO A 302 -5.19 5.39 7.11
C PRO A 302 -3.88 5.89 6.46
N PRO A 303 -3.65 5.68 5.15
CA PRO A 303 -2.45 6.17 4.47
C PRO A 303 -2.41 7.70 4.36
N LYS A 304 -3.56 8.37 4.49
CA LYS A 304 -3.67 9.83 4.52
C LYS A 304 -4.14 10.26 5.91
N GLU A 305 -3.49 11.27 6.46
CA GLU A 305 -3.87 11.89 7.74
C GLU A 305 -5.38 12.22 7.74
N PRO A 306 -6.17 11.65 8.68
CA PRO A 306 -7.60 11.93 8.80
C PRO A 306 -7.83 13.32 9.40
N GLN A 307 -9.03 13.87 9.24
CA GLN A 307 -9.49 15.07 9.94
C GLN A 307 -10.18 14.71 11.26
N ASP A 308 -10.20 15.66 12.19
CA ASP A 308 -10.96 15.52 13.44
C ASP A 308 -12.45 15.34 13.14
N GLY A 309 -13.02 14.22 13.60
CA GLY A 309 -14.40 13.81 13.34
C GLY A 309 -14.59 12.87 12.15
N ASP A 310 -13.56 12.56 11.36
CA ASP A 310 -13.67 11.60 10.26
C ASP A 310 -14.11 10.21 10.75
N ASP A 311 -14.84 9.46 9.92
CA ASP A 311 -15.31 8.12 10.29
C ASP A 311 -14.14 7.12 10.38
N CYS A 312 -14.05 6.42 11.51
CA CYS A 312 -13.05 5.39 11.74
C CYS A 312 -13.68 4.02 12.01
N SER A 313 -14.93 3.80 11.58
CA SER A 313 -15.65 2.53 11.83
C SER A 313 -15.02 1.29 11.21
N LEU A 314 -14.06 1.43 10.29
CA LEU A 314 -13.25 0.33 9.74
C LEU A 314 -12.04 -0.05 10.62
N TYR A 315 -11.76 0.73 11.65
CA TYR A 315 -10.59 0.61 12.51
C TYR A 315 -10.99 0.23 13.94
N SER A 316 -10.04 -0.33 14.69
CA SER A 316 -10.26 -0.67 16.09
C SER A 316 -10.51 0.60 16.92
N ILE A 317 -11.54 0.57 17.77
CA ILE A 317 -11.75 1.65 18.75
C ILE A 317 -10.53 1.70 19.69
N ASN A 318 -10.06 2.91 19.96
CA ASN A 318 -8.83 3.27 20.67
C ASN A 318 -7.53 2.99 19.90
N GLU A 319 -7.59 2.66 18.61
CA GLU A 319 -6.38 2.63 17.76
C GLU A 319 -5.80 4.04 17.65
N VAL A 320 -4.47 4.17 17.76
CA VAL A 320 -3.76 5.45 17.73
C VAL A 320 -2.86 5.50 16.50
N CYS A 321 -3.14 6.46 15.62
CA CYS A 321 -2.40 6.69 14.39
C CYS A 321 -1.51 7.93 14.52
N LYS A 322 -0.22 7.74 14.25
CA LYS A 322 0.83 8.76 14.38
C LYS A 322 1.28 9.20 13.00
N TYR A 323 1.28 10.51 12.76
CA TYR A 323 1.61 11.13 11.47
C TYR A 323 2.62 12.26 11.64
N ASN A 324 3.20 12.69 10.52
CA ASN A 324 4.13 13.82 10.43
C ASN A 324 5.27 13.67 11.44
N LEU A 325 5.99 12.54 11.41
CA LEU A 325 7.06 12.30 12.38
C LEU A 325 8.21 13.28 12.16
N THR A 326 8.59 14.00 13.21
CA THR A 326 9.72 14.93 13.20
C THR A 326 10.67 14.64 14.36
N TYR A 327 11.94 15.00 14.19
CA TYR A 327 12.89 14.95 15.29
C TYR A 327 12.55 16.01 16.34
N GLN A 328 12.39 15.56 17.58
CA GLN A 328 12.15 16.41 18.75
C GLN A 328 13.08 15.97 19.88
N GLY A 329 13.59 16.94 20.66
CA GLY A 329 14.53 16.72 21.75
C GLY A 329 15.27 18.01 22.11
N CYS A 330 15.83 18.08 23.32
CA CYS A 330 16.55 19.27 23.81
C CYS A 330 18.07 19.13 23.70
N SER A 331 18.53 17.97 23.25
CA SER A 331 19.93 17.66 23.02
C SER A 331 20.05 16.56 21.97
N THR A 332 21.23 16.41 21.34
CA THR A 332 21.49 15.33 20.37
C THR A 332 21.14 13.94 20.90
N ALA A 333 21.42 13.68 22.18
CA ALA A 333 21.15 12.39 22.81
C ALA A 333 19.65 12.14 23.05
N GLU A 334 18.83 13.19 23.06
CA GLU A 334 17.38 13.12 23.29
C GLU A 334 16.57 13.17 22.00
N LEU A 335 17.20 13.50 20.86
CA LEU A 335 16.53 13.57 19.56
C LEU A 335 15.87 12.22 19.23
N LYS A 336 14.55 12.23 19.13
CA LYS A 336 13.73 11.09 18.74
C LYS A 336 12.73 11.52 17.67
N CYS A 337 12.43 10.61 16.75
CA CYS A 337 11.31 10.79 15.83
C CYS A 337 9.99 10.65 16.62
N LEU A 338 9.38 11.80 16.90
CA LEU A 338 8.08 11.88 17.56
C LEU A 338 7.04 12.37 16.56
N PRO A 339 5.79 11.88 16.62
CA PRO A 339 4.73 12.39 15.77
C PRO A 339 4.48 13.87 16.05
N LYS A 340 4.17 14.62 15.01
CA LYS A 340 3.65 16.00 15.16
C LYS A 340 2.13 16.00 15.30
N THR A 341 1.44 15.02 14.72
CA THR A 341 -0.01 14.82 14.88
C THR A 341 -0.35 13.37 15.20
N SER A 342 -1.35 13.17 16.06
CA SER A 342 -1.80 11.84 16.50
C SER A 342 -3.31 11.81 16.54
N TYR A 343 -3.94 10.77 15.98
CA TYR A 343 -5.38 10.60 15.98
C TYR A 343 -5.74 9.29 16.67
N THR A 344 -6.76 9.35 17.52
CA THR A 344 -7.30 8.17 18.19
C THR A 344 -8.71 7.89 17.68
N CYS A 345 -9.01 6.65 17.29
CA CYS A 345 -10.36 6.28 16.88
C CYS A 345 -11.25 6.14 18.12
N VAL A 346 -12.15 7.10 18.37
CA VAL A 346 -12.99 7.10 19.58
C VAL A 346 -14.41 6.63 19.24
N ALA A 347 -14.98 5.79 20.10
CA ALA A 347 -16.38 5.37 19.93
C ALA A 347 -17.34 6.54 20.11
N ASN A 348 -18.24 6.71 19.14
CA ASN A 348 -19.30 7.70 19.13
C ASN A 348 -20.64 7.01 18.82
N GLY A 349 -21.23 6.38 19.84
CA GLY A 349 -22.43 5.56 19.67
C GLY A 349 -22.10 4.21 19.03
N SER A 350 -22.67 3.94 17.85
CA SER A 350 -22.43 2.70 17.09
C SER A 350 -21.34 2.82 16.01
N THR A 351 -20.75 4.00 15.85
CA THR A 351 -19.69 4.31 14.88
C THR A 351 -18.45 4.83 15.62
N GLY A 352 -17.28 4.74 14.98
CA GLY A 352 -16.07 5.39 15.46
C GLY A 352 -15.83 6.71 14.75
N ASN A 353 -15.27 7.71 15.43
CA ASN A 353 -14.73 8.90 14.78
C ASN A 353 -13.27 9.12 15.20
N TRP A 354 -12.42 9.49 14.25
CA TRP A 354 -11.06 9.95 14.54
C TRP A 354 -11.13 11.22 15.38
N LYS A 355 -10.33 11.26 16.43
CA LYS A 355 -10.19 12.42 17.28
C LYS A 355 -8.73 12.82 17.37
N LEU A 356 -8.43 14.09 17.08
CA LEU A 356 -7.09 14.63 17.29
C LEU A 356 -6.73 14.50 18.77
N THR A 357 -5.57 13.90 19.02
CA THR A 357 -5.04 13.66 20.35
C THR A 357 -3.86 14.60 20.56
N ASP A 358 -3.88 15.34 21.67
CA ASP A 358 -2.75 16.17 22.05
C ASP A 358 -1.53 15.27 22.23
N ILE A 359 -0.44 15.62 21.55
CA ILE A 359 0.84 14.96 21.71
C ILE A 359 1.62 15.74 22.74
N ASP A 360 2.30 15.03 23.65
CA ASP A 360 3.22 15.65 24.59
C ASP A 360 4.32 16.38 23.79
N SER A 361 4.27 17.71 23.79
CA SER A 361 5.36 18.52 23.27
C SER A 361 6.55 18.37 24.18
N VAL A 362 7.73 18.19 23.59
CA VAL A 362 8.98 18.22 24.35
C VAL A 362 9.26 19.68 24.69
N ASP A 363 8.90 20.10 25.91
CA ASP A 363 9.20 21.42 26.41
C ASP A 363 10.67 21.49 26.85
N CYS A 364 11.50 22.14 26.05
CA CYS A 364 12.91 22.33 26.38
C CYS A 364 13.11 23.47 27.38
N PRO A 365 13.92 23.25 28.44
CA PRO A 365 14.28 24.33 29.33
C PRO A 365 15.09 25.40 28.55
N PRO A 366 14.89 26.69 28.87
CA PRO A 366 15.58 27.80 28.20
C PRO A 366 17.08 27.87 28.48
#